data_AF-B3MBI3-F1
#
_entry.id   AF-B3MBI3-F1
#
_cell.length_a   1.000
_cell.length_b   1.000
_cell.length_c   1.000
_cell.angle_alpha   90.00
_cell.angle_beta   90.00
_cell.angle_gamma   90.00
#
_symmetry.space_group_name_H-M   'P 1'
#
loop_
_entity.id
_entity.type
_entity.pdbx_description
1 polymer ?
#
loop_
_entity_poly.entity_id
_entity_poly.type
_entity_poly.pdbx_seq_one_letter_code
_entity_poly.pdbx_strand_id
1 'polypeptide(L)'
;MKRSGLAFYFLLIIGVESLNVVEQLEALYEMSESLLASLKEEAQPPTPDEVYPTSCLSPGDTSGQITVKVPGLSPFPVSCDHQLAGPGWLVIQRRLNGSLSFFRNWEEYSQGFGSLEGEFFLGLEKIRALTALEPHELYVHLEDFEGVKKHAKFDEFAIGSAEDDYAMNVLGRYSGTAGDSLRSHRKMKFSTFDRDNDREFNKNCAFYYLGGWWYNACLDSNLNGQYMPGGAYEEKQFARGMCWRSWRGHNYGYKITQMMIRPKCRNVPVTQP
;
A
#
# COMPACT_ATOMS: atom_id res chain seq x y z
N MET A 1 58.18 -22.08 53.89
CA MET A 1 57.70 -21.28 52.74
C MET A 1 56.59 -22.04 52.03
N LYS A 2 55.38 -21.45 51.96
CA LYS A 2 54.25 -21.70 51.03
C LYS A 2 52.91 -21.53 51.76
N ARG A 3 52.43 -20.30 51.87
CA ARG A 3 51.01 -19.93 52.05
C ARG A 3 50.78 -18.57 51.38
N SER A 4 50.54 -18.56 50.07
CA SER A 4 49.99 -17.42 49.33
C SER A 4 49.37 -17.99 48.05
N GLY A 5 48.04 -18.08 48.01
CA GLY A 5 47.32 -18.68 46.89
C GLY A 5 45.81 -18.73 47.07
N LEU A 6 45.32 -18.84 48.32
CA LEU A 6 43.88 -18.82 48.59
C LEU A 6 43.26 -17.41 48.56
N ALA A 7 44.01 -16.36 48.94
CA ALA A 7 43.48 -15.00 49.00
C ALA A 7 43.20 -14.40 47.61
N PHE A 8 43.96 -14.80 46.58
CA PHE A 8 43.80 -14.29 45.21
C PHE A 8 42.56 -14.86 44.50
N TYR A 9 42.23 -16.13 44.74
CA TYR A 9 41.04 -16.77 44.16
C TYR A 9 39.73 -16.23 44.75
N PHE A 10 39.72 -15.88 46.04
CA PHE A 10 38.55 -15.29 46.70
C PHE A 10 38.26 -13.86 46.22
N LEU A 11 39.30 -13.05 45.98
CA LEU A 11 39.18 -11.71 45.40
C LEU A 11 38.70 -11.74 43.93
N LEU A 12 39.07 -12.76 43.16
CA LEU A 12 38.61 -12.96 41.78
C LEU A 12 37.13 -13.35 41.70
N ILE A 13 36.63 -14.21 42.60
CA ILE A 13 35.21 -14.60 42.61
C ILE A 13 34.32 -13.43 43.06
N ILE A 14 34.71 -12.68 44.09
CA ILE A 14 33.99 -11.47 44.52
C ILE A 14 34.00 -10.40 43.40
N GLY A 15 35.11 -10.26 42.68
CA GLY A 15 35.22 -9.35 41.52
C GLY A 15 34.27 -9.73 40.38
N VAL A 16 34.19 -11.02 40.01
CA VAL A 16 33.31 -11.51 38.93
C VAL A 16 31.83 -11.44 39.31
N GLU A 17 31.46 -11.76 40.55
CA GLU A 17 30.08 -11.58 41.04
C GLU A 17 29.68 -10.10 41.10
N SER A 18 30.61 -9.21 41.48
CA SER A 18 30.35 -7.76 41.53
C SER A 18 30.17 -7.11 40.15
N LEU A 19 30.91 -7.55 39.11
CA LEU A 19 30.72 -7.06 37.73
C LEU A 19 29.35 -7.46 37.16
N ASN A 20 28.88 -8.68 37.45
CA ASN A 20 27.55 -9.16 37.01
C ASN A 20 26.41 -8.33 37.62
N VAL A 21 26.56 -7.89 38.88
CA VAL A 21 25.57 -7.02 39.53
C VAL A 21 25.57 -5.62 38.91
N VAL A 22 26.72 -5.09 38.48
CA VAL A 22 26.82 -3.78 37.83
C VAL A 22 26.14 -3.81 36.45
N GLU A 23 26.42 -4.82 35.62
CA GLU A 23 25.79 -4.96 34.29
C GLU A 23 24.25 -5.10 34.40
N GLN A 24 23.76 -5.83 35.40
CA GLN A 24 22.32 -5.94 35.65
C GLN A 24 21.69 -4.61 36.07
N LEU A 25 22.44 -3.78 36.82
CA LEU A 25 21.97 -2.46 37.25
C LEU A 25 21.91 -1.47 36.08
N GLU A 26 22.90 -1.52 35.18
CA GLU A 26 22.94 -0.70 33.97
C GLU A 26 21.76 -1.04 33.04
N ALA A 27 21.49 -2.34 32.82
CA ALA A 27 20.34 -2.78 32.03
C ALA A 27 19.00 -2.33 32.64
N LEU A 28 18.86 -2.40 33.97
CA LEU A 28 17.66 -1.93 34.66
C LEU A 28 17.48 -0.40 34.54
N TYR A 29 18.58 0.36 34.59
CA TYR A 29 18.55 1.81 34.40
C TYR A 29 18.15 2.19 32.96
N GLU A 30 18.70 1.51 31.95
CA GLU A 30 18.32 1.72 30.55
C GLU A 30 16.84 1.40 30.30
N MET A 31 16.33 0.31 30.88
CA MET A 31 14.91 -0.03 30.84
C MET A 31 14.04 1.03 31.54
N SER A 32 14.51 1.58 32.66
CA SER A 32 13.81 2.66 33.39
C SER A 32 13.77 3.94 32.58
N GLU A 33 14.86 4.34 31.92
CA GLU A 33 14.91 5.52 31.06
C GLU A 33 14.00 5.34 29.83
N SER A 34 13.98 4.15 29.23
CA SER A 34 13.07 3.81 28.14
C SER A 34 11.60 3.90 28.56
N LEU A 35 11.26 3.37 29.74
CA LEU A 35 9.91 3.44 30.29
C LEU A 35 9.53 4.88 30.69
N LEU A 36 10.46 5.67 31.22
CA LEU A 36 10.24 7.07 31.52
C LEU A 36 10.03 7.89 30.25
N ALA A 37 10.70 7.55 29.15
CA ALA A 37 10.49 8.20 27.86
C ALA A 37 9.08 7.92 27.33
N SER A 38 8.60 6.67 27.38
CA SER A 38 7.24 6.33 26.94
C SER A 38 6.16 6.95 27.83
N LEU A 39 6.35 6.96 29.15
CA LEU A 39 5.42 7.61 30.08
C LEU A 39 5.36 9.14 29.89
N LYS A 40 6.48 9.77 29.50
CA LYS A 40 6.51 11.21 29.18
C LYS A 40 5.81 11.53 27.86
N GLU A 41 5.87 10.63 26.88
CA GLU A 41 5.13 10.74 25.62
C GLU A 41 3.61 10.63 25.85
N GLU A 42 3.17 9.67 26.69
CA GLU A 42 1.76 9.55 27.09
C GLU A 42 1.24 10.73 27.93
N ALA A 43 2.12 11.37 28.71
CA ALA A 43 1.78 12.50 29.58
C ALA A 43 1.79 13.88 28.87
N GLN A 44 2.17 13.95 27.59
CA GLN A 44 2.10 15.20 26.84
C GLN A 44 0.64 15.66 26.71
N PRO A 45 0.35 16.96 26.96
CA PRO A 45 -0.99 17.48 26.73
C PRO A 45 -1.37 17.27 25.26
N PRO A 46 -2.64 16.94 24.95
CA PRO A 46 -3.07 16.77 23.57
C PRO A 46 -2.70 18.03 22.79
N THR A 47 -1.94 17.84 21.71
CA THR A 47 -1.72 18.89 20.73
C THR A 47 -3.08 19.42 20.28
N PRO A 48 -3.21 20.71 19.92
CA PRO A 48 -4.45 21.20 19.31
C PRO A 48 -4.84 20.25 18.18
N ASP A 49 -6.06 19.69 18.21
CA ASP A 49 -6.51 18.68 17.25
C ASP A 49 -6.15 19.12 15.83
N GLU A 50 -5.10 18.54 15.28
CA GLU A 50 -4.66 18.85 13.93
C GLU A 50 -5.74 18.28 13.01
N VAL A 51 -6.58 19.17 12.47
CA VAL A 51 -7.72 18.77 11.65
C VAL A 51 -7.19 18.35 10.28
N TYR A 52 -6.91 17.07 10.13
CA TYR A 52 -6.55 16.51 8.84
C TYR A 52 -7.79 16.26 7.98
N PRO A 53 -7.73 16.51 6.66
CA PRO A 53 -8.78 16.08 5.75
C PRO A 53 -8.87 14.55 5.69
N THR A 54 -10.01 14.04 5.23
CA THR A 54 -10.22 12.60 5.01
C THR A 54 -9.89 12.16 3.58
N SER A 55 -9.71 13.12 2.66
CA SER A 55 -9.50 12.87 1.23
C SER A 55 -8.77 14.04 0.55
N CYS A 56 -8.52 13.91 -0.75
CA CYS A 56 -7.93 14.97 -1.58
C CYS A 56 -8.95 16.03 -2.06
N LEU A 57 -10.21 16.01 -1.59
CA LEU A 57 -11.26 16.96 -2.02
C LEU A 57 -11.14 18.37 -1.42
N SER A 58 -10.10 18.65 -0.63
CA SER A 58 -9.92 19.92 0.07
C SER A 58 -9.82 21.14 -0.86
N PRO A 59 -10.21 22.35 -0.41
CA PRO A 59 -10.12 23.56 -1.24
C PRO A 59 -8.65 23.92 -1.50
N GLY A 60 -8.24 23.83 -2.76
CA GLY A 60 -6.87 24.12 -3.21
C GLY A 60 -6.44 23.17 -4.32
N ASP A 61 -6.64 23.56 -5.58
CA ASP A 61 -6.46 22.74 -6.77
C ASP A 61 -4.99 22.45 -7.14
N THR A 62 -4.16 22.03 -6.18
CA THR A 62 -2.75 21.71 -6.43
C THR A 62 -2.45 20.25 -6.15
N SER A 63 -1.92 19.54 -7.15
CA SER A 63 -1.31 18.23 -6.95
C SER A 63 -0.17 18.33 -5.94
N GLY A 64 -0.06 17.33 -5.05
CA GLY A 64 0.91 17.37 -3.97
C GLY A 64 0.70 16.28 -2.95
N GLN A 65 1.52 16.29 -1.91
CA GLN A 65 1.35 15.39 -0.77
C GLN A 65 0.63 16.11 0.36
N ILE A 66 -0.32 15.42 0.99
CA ILE A 66 -1.02 15.89 2.19
C ILE A 66 -1.10 14.75 3.20
N THR A 67 -1.31 15.08 4.47
CA THR A 67 -1.64 14.09 5.50
C THR A 67 -3.15 13.99 5.62
N VAL A 68 -3.68 12.77 5.57
CA VAL A 68 -5.10 12.48 5.81
C VAL A 68 -5.28 11.68 7.09
N LYS A 69 -6.46 11.80 7.69
CA LYS A 69 -6.87 10.98 8.85
C LYS A 69 -8.23 10.35 8.56
N VAL A 70 -8.33 9.04 8.74
CA VAL A 70 -9.58 8.29 8.66
C VAL A 70 -9.79 7.49 9.94
N PRO A 71 -11.04 7.16 10.32
CA PRO A 71 -11.30 6.40 11.54
C PRO A 71 -10.53 5.07 11.57
N GLY A 72 -9.92 4.77 12.72
CA GLY A 72 -9.18 3.52 12.94
C GLY A 72 -7.72 3.52 12.49
N LEU A 73 -7.23 4.58 11.83
CA LEU A 73 -5.82 4.71 11.44
C LEU A 73 -5.21 6.00 12.01
N SER A 74 -3.93 5.93 12.39
CA SER A 74 -3.12 7.13 12.62
C SER A 74 -3.04 7.96 11.33
N PRO A 75 -2.90 9.30 11.40
CA PRO A 75 -2.74 10.13 10.22
C PRO A 75 -1.59 9.64 9.32
N PHE A 76 -1.79 9.66 8.01
CA PHE A 76 -0.78 9.17 7.05
C PHE A 76 -0.70 10.05 5.80
N PRO A 77 0.50 10.14 5.18
CA PRO A 77 0.68 10.91 3.96
C PRO A 77 0.07 10.20 2.74
N VAL A 78 -0.47 11.00 1.82
CA VAL A 78 -1.02 10.54 0.53
C VAL A 78 -0.62 11.50 -0.58
N SER A 79 -0.65 11.03 -1.82
CA SER A 79 -0.44 11.87 -3.00
C SER A 79 -1.79 12.20 -3.65
N CYS A 80 -2.05 13.49 -3.87
CA CYS A 80 -3.22 14.00 -4.56
C CYS A 80 -2.87 14.41 -6.00
N ASP A 81 -3.70 13.99 -6.96
CA ASP A 81 -3.60 14.35 -8.37
C ASP A 81 -4.82 15.18 -8.79
N HIS A 82 -4.57 16.40 -9.27
CA HIS A 82 -5.61 17.31 -9.76
C HIS A 82 -5.61 17.46 -11.29
N GLN A 83 -4.68 16.78 -11.98
CA GLN A 83 -4.39 17.02 -13.39
C GLN A 83 -5.00 15.95 -14.31
N LEU A 84 -4.90 14.67 -13.96
CA LEU A 84 -5.28 13.58 -14.87
C LEU A 84 -6.79 13.41 -15.03
N ALA A 85 -7.57 13.69 -13.99
CA ALA A 85 -9.00 13.44 -13.96
C ALA A 85 -9.79 14.55 -13.21
N GLY A 86 -9.22 15.76 -13.17
CA GLY A 86 -9.73 16.89 -12.39
C GLY A 86 -9.34 16.81 -10.91
N PRO A 87 -9.92 17.64 -10.04
CA PRO A 87 -9.53 17.74 -8.63
C PRO A 87 -9.96 16.54 -7.79
N GLY A 88 -9.33 16.32 -6.63
CA GLY A 88 -9.85 15.41 -5.61
C GLY A 88 -9.39 13.96 -5.67
N TRP A 89 -8.49 13.59 -6.56
CA TRP A 89 -8.05 12.20 -6.69
C TRP A 89 -6.89 11.88 -5.77
N LEU A 90 -7.06 10.83 -4.95
CA LEU A 90 -6.03 10.26 -4.09
C LEU A 90 -5.39 9.08 -4.82
N VAL A 91 -4.07 9.14 -5.04
CA VAL A 91 -3.31 8.12 -5.75
C VAL A 91 -3.05 6.93 -4.82
N ILE A 92 -3.52 5.74 -5.22
CA ILE A 92 -3.36 4.50 -4.46
C ILE A 92 -2.26 3.58 -5.02
N GLN A 93 -1.88 3.79 -6.27
CA GLN A 93 -0.77 3.10 -6.93
C GLN A 93 -0.19 3.99 -8.02
N ARG A 94 1.14 4.04 -8.14
CA ARG A 94 1.84 4.70 -9.25
C ARG A 94 3.02 3.86 -9.75
N ARG A 95 3.12 3.70 -11.08
CA ARG A 95 4.24 3.10 -11.81
C ARG A 95 4.68 4.06 -12.92
N LEU A 96 5.98 4.29 -13.07
CA LEU A 96 6.50 5.30 -13.99
C LEU A 96 7.87 4.98 -14.60
N ASN A 97 8.69 4.13 -13.98
CA ASN A 97 10.05 3.84 -14.48
C ASN A 97 10.61 2.46 -14.10
N GLY A 98 9.92 1.68 -13.27
CA GLY A 98 10.36 0.36 -12.85
C GLY A 98 11.48 0.35 -11.81
N SER A 99 11.70 1.47 -11.10
CA SER A 99 12.69 1.53 -10.03
C SER A 99 12.31 0.69 -8.80
N LEU A 100 11.03 0.34 -8.67
CA LEU A 100 10.50 -0.40 -7.54
C LEU A 100 9.92 -1.75 -7.98
N SER A 101 10.38 -2.82 -7.32
CA SER A 101 9.74 -4.14 -7.46
C SER A 101 8.37 -4.16 -6.78
N PHE A 102 7.36 -4.63 -7.50
CA PHE A 102 6.00 -4.89 -7.00
C PHE A 102 5.77 -6.39 -6.75
N PHE A 103 6.78 -7.25 -6.96
CA PHE A 103 6.73 -8.64 -6.53
C PHE A 103 7.03 -8.71 -5.02
N ARG A 104 6.00 -8.41 -4.23
CA ARG A 104 6.04 -8.21 -2.77
C ARG A 104 5.12 -9.19 -2.05
N ASN A 105 5.41 -9.42 -0.78
CA ASN A 105 4.66 -10.36 0.06
C ASN A 105 3.32 -9.75 0.54
N TRP A 106 2.51 -10.55 1.24
CA TRP A 106 1.21 -10.12 1.74
C TRP A 106 1.30 -8.93 2.70
N GLU A 107 2.26 -8.97 3.62
CA GLU A 107 2.45 -7.94 4.64
C GLU A 107 2.82 -6.59 4.03
N GLU A 108 3.75 -6.57 3.09
CA GLU A 108 4.15 -5.38 2.34
C GLU A 108 2.97 -4.80 1.56
N TYR A 109 2.16 -5.63 0.90
CA TYR A 109 0.95 -5.15 0.20
C TYR A 109 -0.11 -4.61 1.17
N SER A 110 -0.25 -5.21 2.35
CA SER A 110 -1.18 -4.72 3.40
C SER A 110 -0.77 -3.33 3.91
N GLN A 111 0.51 -3.16 4.26
CA GLN A 111 1.04 -1.91 4.83
C GLN A 111 1.29 -0.81 3.78
N GLY A 112 1.60 -1.21 2.55
CA GLY A 112 2.06 -0.34 1.47
C GLY A 112 3.59 -0.27 1.39
N PHE A 113 4.08 0.13 0.23
CA PHE A 113 5.52 0.19 -0.06
C PHE A 113 5.83 1.22 -1.16
N GLY A 114 7.09 1.65 -1.23
CA GLY A 114 7.56 2.66 -2.18
C GLY A 114 7.57 4.07 -1.62
N SER A 115 7.60 5.06 -2.50
CA SER A 115 7.67 6.49 -2.14
C SER A 115 6.63 7.30 -2.91
N LEU A 116 5.96 8.24 -2.23
CA LEU A 116 4.92 9.08 -2.81
C LEU A 116 5.46 10.05 -3.89
N GLU A 117 6.77 10.30 -3.89
CA GLU A 117 7.51 11.03 -4.93
C GLU A 117 7.81 10.19 -6.17
N GLY A 118 7.74 8.86 -6.04
CA GLY A 118 8.12 7.90 -7.08
C GLY A 118 7.05 6.84 -7.34
N GLU A 119 7.49 5.60 -7.50
CA GLU A 119 6.60 4.44 -7.59
C GLU A 119 6.19 3.99 -6.18
N PHE A 120 4.91 3.64 -6.01
CA PHE A 120 4.42 3.13 -4.75
C PHE A 120 3.10 2.39 -4.89
N PHE A 121 2.78 1.63 -3.84
CA PHE A 121 1.45 1.10 -3.56
C PHE A 121 1.05 1.57 -2.16
N LEU A 122 -0.11 2.22 -2.01
CA LEU A 122 -0.47 2.90 -0.77
C LEU A 122 -0.59 1.94 0.43
N GLY A 123 -1.03 0.72 0.17
CA GLY A 123 -1.30 -0.32 1.18
C GLY A 123 -2.78 -0.67 1.22
N LEU A 124 -3.10 -1.96 1.23
CA LEU A 124 -4.47 -2.45 1.22
C LEU A 124 -5.25 -1.99 2.45
N GLU A 125 -4.61 -1.87 3.61
CA GLU A 125 -5.28 -1.43 4.83
C GLU A 125 -5.76 0.03 4.72
N LYS A 126 -4.91 0.91 4.18
CA LYS A 126 -5.27 2.31 3.93
C LYS A 126 -6.35 2.43 2.85
N ILE A 127 -6.22 1.68 1.76
CA ILE A 127 -7.23 1.66 0.68
C ILE A 127 -8.59 1.18 1.21
N ARG A 128 -8.59 0.15 2.06
CA ARG A 128 -9.79 -0.39 2.71
C ARG A 128 -10.42 0.64 3.65
N ALA A 129 -9.63 1.30 4.50
CA ALA A 129 -10.16 2.31 5.42
C ALA A 129 -10.81 3.48 4.65
N LEU A 130 -10.14 3.98 3.60
CA LEU A 130 -10.66 5.05 2.74
C LEU A 130 -11.97 4.65 2.06
N THR A 131 -11.99 3.50 1.38
CA THR A 131 -13.17 3.08 0.58
C THR A 131 -14.35 2.60 1.42
N ALA A 132 -14.17 2.33 2.71
CA ALA A 132 -15.26 1.98 3.62
C ALA A 132 -15.83 3.18 4.38
N LEU A 133 -15.08 4.28 4.49
CA LEU A 133 -15.58 5.51 5.11
C LEU A 133 -16.76 6.08 4.32
N GLU A 134 -16.65 6.07 2.98
CA GLU A 134 -17.68 6.56 2.07
C GLU A 134 -17.52 5.95 0.66
N PRO A 135 -18.58 5.96 -0.18
CA PRO A 135 -18.48 5.47 -1.54
C PRO A 135 -17.43 6.22 -2.36
N HIS A 136 -16.48 5.50 -2.94
CA HIS A 136 -15.43 6.06 -3.80
C HIS A 136 -15.63 5.63 -5.25
N GLU A 137 -15.25 6.48 -6.19
CA GLU A 137 -15.00 6.11 -7.59
C GLU A 137 -13.51 5.79 -7.81
N LEU A 138 -13.22 4.99 -8.83
CA LEU A 138 -11.86 4.58 -9.22
C LEU A 138 -11.53 5.12 -10.61
N TYR A 139 -10.33 5.67 -10.78
CA TYR A 139 -9.76 6.05 -12.07
C TYR A 139 -8.41 5.37 -12.27
N VAL A 140 -8.26 4.69 -13.40
CA VAL A 140 -7.03 4.03 -13.83
C VAL A 140 -6.51 4.76 -15.05
N HIS A 141 -5.33 5.37 -14.92
CA HIS A 141 -4.59 5.99 -16.00
C HIS A 141 -3.55 5.02 -16.57
N LEU A 142 -3.43 4.98 -17.90
CA LEU A 142 -2.46 4.16 -18.63
C LEU A 142 -1.80 5.02 -19.72
N GLU A 143 -0.46 5.03 -19.75
CA GLU A 143 0.35 5.60 -20.83
C GLU A 143 1.25 4.51 -21.42
N ASP A 144 1.27 4.38 -22.75
CA ASP A 144 2.18 3.46 -23.43
C ASP A 144 3.52 4.12 -23.81
N PHE A 145 4.43 3.35 -24.41
CA PHE A 145 5.74 3.86 -24.81
C PHE A 145 5.69 4.78 -26.05
N GLU A 146 4.56 4.85 -26.75
CA GLU A 146 4.30 5.78 -27.86
C GLU A 146 3.70 7.11 -27.36
N GLY A 147 3.45 7.24 -26.04
CA GLY A 147 2.87 8.43 -25.42
C GLY A 147 1.34 8.50 -25.54
N VAL A 148 0.68 7.44 -25.99
CA VAL A 148 -0.78 7.36 -26.05
C VAL A 148 -1.31 7.16 -24.64
N LYS A 149 -2.27 8.00 -24.26
CA LYS A 149 -2.89 7.99 -22.93
C LYS A 149 -4.32 7.48 -23.02
N LYS A 150 -4.67 6.54 -22.15
CA LYS A 150 -6.03 6.02 -21.99
C LYS A 150 -6.41 5.94 -20.52
N HIS A 151 -7.71 5.78 -20.27
CA HIS A 151 -8.19 5.56 -18.92
C HIS A 151 -9.35 4.58 -18.85
N ALA A 152 -9.50 3.97 -17.67
CA ALA A 152 -10.67 3.23 -17.24
C ALA A 152 -11.19 3.84 -15.94
N LYS A 153 -12.47 4.22 -15.93
CA LYS A 153 -13.13 4.81 -14.77
C LYS A 153 -14.29 3.91 -14.33
N PHE A 154 -14.39 3.70 -13.02
CA PHE A 154 -15.49 2.97 -12.38
C PHE A 154 -16.17 3.90 -11.39
N ASP A 155 -17.49 4.03 -11.52
CA ASP A 155 -18.26 4.96 -10.68
C ASP A 155 -18.42 4.52 -9.22
N GLU A 156 -17.97 3.31 -8.87
CA GLU A 156 -17.86 2.79 -7.51
C GLU A 156 -16.66 1.82 -7.39
N PHE A 157 -15.97 1.85 -6.26
CA PHE A 157 -14.87 0.95 -5.92
C PHE A 157 -14.71 0.84 -4.40
N ALA A 158 -14.64 -0.40 -3.91
CA ALA A 158 -14.31 -0.68 -2.52
C ALA A 158 -13.76 -2.09 -2.38
N ILE A 159 -12.89 -2.28 -1.38
CA ILE A 159 -12.31 -3.57 -1.04
C ILE A 159 -12.75 -4.06 0.34
N GLY A 160 -12.61 -5.35 0.61
CA GLY A 160 -12.88 -6.02 1.88
C GLY A 160 -11.79 -5.79 2.92
N SER A 161 -12.02 -6.25 4.15
CA SER A 161 -11.02 -6.24 5.22
C SER A 161 -9.99 -7.36 5.04
N ALA A 162 -9.00 -7.44 5.93
CA ALA A 162 -8.03 -8.53 5.93
C ALA A 162 -8.69 -9.91 6.14
N GLU A 163 -9.78 -9.99 6.90
CA GLU A 163 -10.57 -11.22 7.10
C GLU A 163 -11.29 -11.68 5.83
N ASP A 164 -11.58 -10.73 4.93
CA ASP A 164 -12.15 -10.98 3.59
C ASP A 164 -11.06 -10.99 2.51
N ASP A 165 -9.79 -11.17 2.90
CA ASP A 165 -8.63 -11.20 2.02
C ASP A 165 -8.56 -10.02 1.04
N TYR A 166 -8.98 -8.83 1.51
CA TYR A 166 -9.05 -7.60 0.74
C TYR A 166 -9.80 -7.73 -0.59
N ALA A 167 -10.86 -8.55 -0.64
CA ALA A 167 -11.61 -8.81 -1.87
C ALA A 167 -12.15 -7.52 -2.53
N MET A 168 -12.10 -7.42 -3.87
CA MET A 168 -12.69 -6.30 -4.61
C MET A 168 -14.22 -6.42 -4.63
N ASN A 169 -14.83 -6.05 -3.51
CA ASN A 169 -16.25 -6.25 -3.24
C ASN A 169 -17.16 -5.38 -4.11
N VAL A 170 -16.75 -4.14 -4.35
CA VAL A 170 -17.53 -3.18 -5.14
C VAL A 170 -16.70 -2.75 -6.36
N LEU A 171 -17.30 -2.89 -7.54
CA LEU A 171 -16.80 -2.34 -8.78
C LEU A 171 -17.99 -1.92 -9.65
N GLY A 172 -18.18 -0.61 -9.77
CA GLY A 172 -19.32 0.03 -10.40
C GLY A 172 -19.34 -0.07 -11.93
N ARG A 173 -20.10 0.82 -12.56
CA ARG A 173 -20.21 0.93 -14.02
C ARG A 173 -18.91 1.47 -14.59
N TYR A 174 -18.47 0.82 -15.66
CA TYR A 174 -17.31 1.23 -16.43
C TYR A 174 -17.63 2.42 -17.35
N SER A 175 -16.66 3.32 -17.50
CA SER A 175 -16.55 4.31 -18.56
C SER A 175 -15.08 4.55 -18.90
N GLY A 176 -14.78 5.07 -20.09
CA GLY A 176 -13.42 5.44 -20.48
C GLY A 176 -13.02 4.90 -21.84
N THR A 177 -11.71 4.95 -22.14
CA THR A 177 -11.15 4.68 -23.47
C THR A 177 -10.24 3.45 -23.52
N ALA A 178 -9.84 2.92 -22.36
CA ALA A 178 -8.93 1.78 -22.23
C ALA A 178 -9.59 0.39 -22.35
N GLY A 179 -10.93 0.32 -22.41
CA GLY A 179 -11.69 -0.90 -22.18
C GLY A 179 -11.72 -1.33 -20.70
N ASP A 180 -12.63 -2.25 -20.36
CA ASP A 180 -12.79 -2.79 -19.01
C ASP A 180 -11.98 -4.09 -18.86
N SER A 181 -10.84 -4.02 -18.16
CA SER A 181 -10.04 -5.20 -17.77
C SER A 181 -10.02 -5.46 -16.27
N LEU A 182 -10.95 -4.86 -15.51
CA LEU A 182 -11.14 -5.15 -14.08
C LEU A 182 -12.44 -5.95 -13.81
N ARG A 183 -13.38 -5.99 -14.76
CA ARG A 183 -14.68 -6.67 -14.55
C ARG A 183 -14.56 -8.12 -14.10
N SER A 184 -13.64 -8.88 -14.70
CA SER A 184 -13.41 -10.30 -14.37
C SER A 184 -12.74 -10.50 -13.01
N HIS A 185 -12.13 -9.45 -12.46
CA HIS A 185 -11.51 -9.43 -11.15
C HIS A 185 -12.50 -9.05 -10.04
N ARG A 186 -13.73 -8.63 -10.38
CA ARG A 186 -14.75 -8.25 -9.39
C ARG A 186 -15.10 -9.43 -8.48
N LYS A 187 -15.17 -9.18 -7.17
CA LYS A 187 -15.34 -10.16 -6.08
C LYS A 187 -14.18 -11.13 -5.90
N MET A 188 -13.05 -10.93 -6.59
CA MET A 188 -11.86 -11.73 -6.33
C MET A 188 -11.15 -11.21 -5.10
N LYS A 189 -10.54 -12.13 -4.37
CA LYS A 189 -9.64 -11.86 -3.26
C LYS A 189 -8.29 -11.39 -3.77
N PHE A 190 -7.55 -10.65 -2.95
CA PHE A 190 -6.19 -10.27 -3.29
C PHE A 190 -5.27 -11.47 -3.08
N SER A 191 -4.32 -11.70 -3.98
CA SER A 191 -3.30 -12.74 -3.83
C SER A 191 -1.90 -12.14 -3.99
N THR A 192 -0.95 -12.67 -3.24
CA THR A 192 0.49 -12.42 -3.34
C THR A 192 1.23 -13.73 -3.51
N PHE A 193 2.53 -13.69 -3.76
CA PHE A 193 3.30 -14.92 -4.00
C PHE A 193 3.32 -15.87 -2.80
N ASP A 194 3.11 -15.34 -1.59
CA ASP A 194 3.10 -16.05 -0.31
C ASP A 194 1.69 -16.28 0.26
N ARG A 195 0.64 -15.71 -0.36
CA ARG A 195 -0.76 -15.93 0.02
C ARG A 195 -1.63 -16.08 -1.23
N ASP A 196 -1.96 -17.32 -1.53
CA ASP A 196 -2.79 -17.69 -2.68
C ASP A 196 -4.28 -17.68 -2.31
N ASN A 197 -5.02 -16.72 -2.84
CA ASN A 197 -6.47 -16.59 -2.70
C ASN A 197 -7.18 -16.57 -4.07
N ASP A 198 -6.48 -16.96 -5.14
CA ASP A 198 -7.04 -16.90 -6.48
C ASP A 198 -7.91 -18.14 -6.78
N ARG A 199 -8.53 -18.18 -7.96
CA ARG A 199 -9.45 -19.27 -8.34
C ARG A 199 -8.81 -20.31 -9.25
N GLU A 200 -7.52 -20.18 -9.52
CA GLU A 200 -6.79 -21.17 -10.28
C GLU A 200 -6.41 -22.34 -9.38
N PHE A 201 -6.63 -23.56 -9.86
CA PHE A 201 -6.49 -24.76 -9.01
C PHE A 201 -5.04 -25.25 -8.93
N ASN A 202 -4.26 -25.01 -9.98
CA ASN A 202 -2.96 -25.67 -10.17
C ASN A 202 -1.75 -24.72 -10.07
N LYS A 203 -1.95 -23.43 -9.82
CA LYS A 203 -0.86 -22.45 -9.73
C LYS A 203 -1.31 -21.22 -8.95
N ASN A 204 -0.38 -20.62 -8.23
CA ASN A 204 -0.54 -19.28 -7.68
C ASN A 204 -0.28 -18.24 -8.78
N CYS A 205 -1.33 -17.54 -9.22
CA CYS A 205 -1.23 -16.55 -10.29
C CYS A 205 -0.29 -15.39 -9.90
N ALA A 206 -0.30 -14.95 -8.64
CA ALA A 206 0.57 -13.87 -8.17
C ALA A 206 2.06 -14.22 -8.30
N PHE A 207 2.43 -15.49 -8.05
CA PHE A 207 3.78 -15.99 -8.28
C PHE A 207 4.14 -15.99 -9.78
N TYR A 208 3.26 -16.47 -10.65
CA TYR A 208 3.54 -16.60 -12.09
C TYR A 208 3.56 -15.26 -12.85
N TYR A 209 2.74 -14.30 -12.42
CA TYR A 209 2.56 -12.99 -13.07
C TYR A 209 3.22 -11.83 -12.31
N LEU A 210 4.04 -12.16 -11.31
CA LEU A 210 5.05 -11.28 -10.71
C LEU A 210 4.48 -9.99 -10.10
N GLY A 211 3.36 -10.09 -9.38
CA GLY A 211 2.77 -8.96 -8.66
C GLY A 211 1.57 -9.37 -7.83
N GLY A 212 1.25 -8.61 -6.79
CA GLY A 212 0.01 -8.80 -6.02
C GLY A 212 -1.19 -8.19 -6.73
N TRP A 213 -2.30 -8.92 -6.83
CA TRP A 213 -3.50 -8.45 -7.53
C TRP A 213 -4.76 -9.23 -7.12
N TRP A 214 -5.93 -8.73 -7.54
CA TRP A 214 -7.21 -9.44 -7.40
C TRP A 214 -7.38 -10.52 -8.47
N TYR A 215 -6.58 -11.59 -8.42
CA TYR A 215 -6.59 -12.64 -9.42
C TYR A 215 -7.86 -13.50 -9.39
N ASN A 216 -8.39 -13.87 -10.56
CA ASN A 216 -9.48 -14.83 -10.74
C ASN A 216 -8.88 -16.20 -11.11
N ALA A 217 -9.29 -16.82 -12.23
CA ALA A 217 -8.46 -17.78 -12.98
C ALA A 217 -7.32 -17.00 -13.67
N CYS A 218 -6.47 -16.41 -12.83
CA CYS A 218 -5.47 -15.41 -13.12
C CYS A 218 -6.03 -14.05 -13.55
N LEU A 219 -5.83 -13.59 -14.79
CA LEU A 219 -5.94 -12.16 -15.06
C LEU A 219 -6.38 -11.75 -16.47
N ASP A 220 -7.15 -10.66 -16.52
CA ASP A 220 -7.28 -9.79 -17.69
C ASP A 220 -6.46 -8.48 -17.54
N SER A 221 -6.01 -8.16 -16.32
CA SER A 221 -5.07 -7.08 -16.05
C SER A 221 -4.19 -7.40 -14.85
N ASN A 222 -3.01 -6.79 -14.81
CA ASN A 222 -2.14 -6.77 -13.63
C ASN A 222 -1.28 -5.51 -13.70
N LEU A 223 -1.67 -4.43 -13.02
CA LEU A 223 -0.90 -3.18 -13.01
C LEU A 223 0.28 -3.21 -12.03
N ASN A 224 0.36 -4.25 -11.22
CA ASN A 224 1.43 -4.51 -10.28
C ASN A 224 2.47 -5.50 -10.83
N GLY A 225 2.34 -5.91 -12.09
CA GLY A 225 3.31 -6.75 -12.78
C GLY A 225 4.67 -6.06 -12.96
N GLN A 226 5.59 -6.78 -13.58
CA GLN A 226 6.93 -6.30 -13.88
C GLN A 226 6.89 -5.08 -14.81
N TYR A 227 7.81 -4.14 -14.59
CA TYR A 227 8.02 -3.06 -15.53
C TYR A 227 8.78 -3.58 -16.75
N MET A 228 8.19 -3.46 -17.95
CA MET A 228 8.72 -4.01 -19.19
C MET A 228 9.14 -2.87 -20.14
N PRO A 229 10.43 -2.50 -20.21
CA PRO A 229 10.90 -1.42 -21.08
C PRO A 229 10.54 -1.68 -22.55
N GLY A 230 10.04 -0.65 -23.25
CA GLY A 230 9.64 -0.76 -24.66
C GLY A 230 8.25 -1.36 -24.89
N GLY A 231 7.60 -1.84 -23.84
CA GLY A 231 6.21 -2.23 -23.83
C GLY A 231 5.93 -3.63 -24.35
N ALA A 232 6.18 -3.92 -25.64
CA ALA A 232 5.94 -5.24 -26.20
C ALA A 232 6.98 -6.26 -25.69
N TYR A 233 6.51 -7.47 -25.37
CA TYR A 233 7.39 -8.57 -24.94
C TYR A 233 6.97 -9.92 -25.50
N GLU A 234 7.90 -10.88 -25.44
CA GLU A 234 7.73 -12.21 -26.02
C GLU A 234 6.63 -13.01 -25.33
N GLU A 235 6.00 -13.94 -26.07
CA GLU A 235 4.92 -14.79 -25.56
C GLU A 235 5.34 -15.64 -24.35
N LYS A 236 6.63 -16.02 -24.25
CA LYS A 236 7.16 -16.75 -23.08
C LYS A 236 7.07 -15.94 -21.77
N GLN A 237 6.89 -14.62 -21.86
CA GLN A 237 6.71 -13.71 -20.73
C GLN A 237 5.24 -13.31 -20.54
N PHE A 238 4.30 -14.11 -21.08
CA PHE A 238 2.87 -13.86 -21.08
C PHE A 238 2.37 -13.22 -19.78
N ALA A 239 1.74 -12.04 -19.89
CA ALA A 239 1.12 -11.30 -18.79
C ALA A 239 2.00 -10.98 -17.57
N ARG A 240 3.32 -11.10 -17.67
CA ARG A 240 4.24 -10.76 -16.57
C ARG A 240 4.41 -9.26 -16.38
N GLY A 241 4.14 -8.47 -17.42
CA GLY A 241 4.25 -7.02 -17.37
C GLY A 241 3.01 -6.34 -16.76
N MET A 242 3.10 -5.02 -16.60
CA MET A 242 1.94 -4.17 -16.29
C MET A 242 0.93 -4.18 -17.43
N CYS A 243 0.02 -5.15 -17.46
CA CYS A 243 -0.84 -5.42 -18.62
C CYS A 243 -2.30 -5.02 -18.38
N TRP A 244 -2.99 -4.75 -19.50
CA TRP A 244 -4.41 -4.38 -19.55
C TRP A 244 -4.98 -4.90 -20.86
N ARG A 245 -5.62 -6.07 -20.79
CA ARG A 245 -6.01 -6.87 -21.95
C ARG A 245 -6.79 -6.09 -22.99
N SER A 246 -7.75 -5.29 -22.56
CA SER A 246 -8.73 -4.65 -23.45
C SER A 246 -8.15 -3.53 -24.32
N TRP A 247 -6.91 -3.10 -24.06
CA TRP A 247 -6.22 -2.11 -24.90
C TRP A 247 -5.08 -2.73 -25.73
N ARG A 248 -3.96 -3.12 -25.12
CA ARG A 248 -2.78 -3.65 -25.83
C ARG A 248 -2.59 -5.17 -25.65
N GLY A 249 -3.59 -5.86 -25.09
CA GLY A 249 -3.52 -7.29 -24.82
C GLY A 249 -2.70 -7.64 -23.57
N HIS A 250 -2.40 -8.93 -23.42
CA HIS A 250 -1.63 -9.46 -22.29
C HIS A 250 -0.12 -9.33 -22.44
N ASN A 251 0.40 -9.15 -23.65
CA ASN A 251 1.85 -9.14 -23.94
C ASN A 251 2.42 -7.73 -24.15
N TYR A 252 1.84 -6.77 -23.43
CA TYR A 252 2.29 -5.37 -23.44
C TYR A 252 2.35 -4.82 -22.01
N GLY A 253 3.43 -4.15 -21.68
CA GLY A 253 3.65 -3.43 -20.44
C GLY A 253 3.55 -1.93 -20.66
N TYR A 254 2.81 -1.23 -19.80
CA TYR A 254 2.68 0.22 -19.93
C TYR A 254 3.93 0.96 -19.43
N LYS A 255 4.11 2.19 -19.89
CA LYS A 255 5.18 3.09 -19.45
C LYS A 255 4.81 3.77 -18.14
N ILE A 256 3.58 4.28 -18.04
CA ILE A 256 3.03 4.86 -16.81
C ILE A 256 1.69 4.21 -16.51
N THR A 257 1.48 3.85 -15.25
CA THR A 257 0.16 3.48 -14.74
C THR A 257 -0.09 4.21 -13.42
N GLN A 258 -1.31 4.65 -13.20
CA GLN A 258 -1.71 5.28 -11.94
C GLN A 258 -3.14 4.90 -11.61
N MET A 259 -3.36 4.33 -10.42
CA MET A 259 -4.69 4.08 -9.89
C MET A 259 -5.02 5.12 -8.83
N MET A 260 -6.22 5.70 -8.90
CA MET A 260 -6.65 6.75 -8.00
C MET A 260 -8.09 6.54 -7.56
N ILE A 261 -8.40 6.92 -6.33
CA ILE A 261 -9.77 6.90 -5.80
C ILE A 261 -10.19 8.31 -5.41
N ARG A 262 -11.49 8.59 -5.50
CA ARG A 262 -12.07 9.86 -5.06
C ARG A 262 -13.43 9.61 -4.41
N PRO A 263 -13.73 10.21 -3.24
CA PRO A 263 -15.05 10.11 -2.67
C PRO A 263 -16.12 10.65 -3.63
N LYS A 264 -17.25 9.96 -3.71
CA LYS A 264 -18.44 10.49 -4.35
C LYS A 264 -19.08 11.44 -3.35
N CYS A 265 -19.20 12.72 -3.69
CA CYS A 265 -20.07 13.61 -2.94
C CYS A 265 -21.45 12.94 -2.87
N ARG A 266 -21.90 12.55 -1.67
CA ARG A 266 -23.31 12.21 -1.49
C ARG A 266 -24.07 13.47 -1.88
N ASN A 267 -24.97 13.38 -2.86
CA ASN A 267 -25.99 14.39 -3.07
C ASN A 267 -26.81 14.45 -1.78
N VAL A 268 -26.38 15.26 -0.81
CA VAL A 268 -27.23 15.64 0.31
C VAL A 268 -28.34 16.45 -0.34
N PRO A 269 -29.61 15.99 -0.30
CA PRO A 269 -30.71 16.81 -0.76
C PRO A 269 -30.63 18.10 0.03
N VAL A 270 -30.47 19.22 -0.67
CA VAL A 270 -30.61 20.54 -0.06
C VAL A 270 -32.06 20.60 0.42
N THR A 271 -32.30 20.37 1.71
CA THR A 271 -33.53 20.81 2.35
C THR A 271 -33.48 22.33 2.29
N GLN A 272 -34.18 22.90 1.32
CA GLN A 272 -34.37 24.35 1.24
C GLN A 272 -35.12 24.81 2.51
N PRO A 273 -34.74 25.99 3.06
CA PRO A 273 -35.36 26.54 4.26
C PRO A 273 -36.84 26.89 4.06
#